data_AF-A0A959BQN7-F1
#
_entry.id   AF-A0A959BQN7-F1
#
_cell.length_a   1.000
_cell.length_b   1.000
_cell.length_c   1.000
_cell.angle_alpha   90.00
_cell.angle_beta   90.00
_cell.angle_gamma   90.00
#
_symmetry.space_group_name_H-M   'P 1'
#
loop_
_entity.id
_entity.type
_entity.pdbx_description
1 polymer ?
#
loop_
_entity_poly.entity_id
_entity_poly.type
_entity_poly.pdbx_seq_one_letter_code
_entity_poly.pdbx_strand_id
1 'polypeptide(L)'
;MPLKPAQRSRAQESRAAIQRLYIAMRHLFIRGSYKPLGISGEAMIEALTQLRPEIYGSINDPERVELDGLLYIFQRLPKGIEECRYIRLISREGFENSSFEPIVPPKRRRNSYRIDQEQMFIEMTRGRSDIYDILTHLTFMYIEAEKIHRNSEDHRGRKKRDWLMLEEIVRREEQGEEYNQDIAYTYLSTLLGRTYEETVNACERFAKDPDVNSIFHITHWLGKLSTEEARNSADREISFSSALREKVGHHIYGEQWAGNIKDALAGKGLLYRPLHIISANLHSVMNSLFAAKALGKEREELEDLARDLSIESNGRMRQAVREYAIANGMHEEEDQAGTGITVQIFDTTKIIPGILPEEINWNEEYIAQHKPVIIVMDYAFGEQAYETMDELLKPYEAEDKDIPLDVQSISIMGKAGILEGDKGDIMVPTAHVFEGTADNYPFENHLKAAHFEGKGLRVFEGPMISVLGTSLQNKDIMRYFLSSSWKAIGLEMEGAHYQKAIQAASKIRKSIHEQVVLRYAYYASDNPLISGQTLASGSLG
;
A
#
# COMPACT_ATOMS: atom_id res chain seq x y z
N MET A 1 0.37 -25.88 42.92
CA MET A 1 1.16 -24.65 42.65
C MET A 1 0.26 -23.72 41.85
N PRO A 2 -0.11 -22.52 42.34
CA PRO A 2 -0.76 -21.54 41.48
C PRO A 2 0.23 -21.18 40.36
N LEU A 3 -0.18 -21.37 39.11
CA LEU A 3 0.58 -20.93 37.94
C LEU A 3 0.84 -19.43 38.11
N LYS A 4 2.11 -19.03 38.26
CA LYS A 4 2.47 -17.61 38.13
C LYS A 4 1.92 -17.14 36.79
N PRO A 5 1.19 -16.02 36.71
CA PRO A 5 0.76 -15.49 35.43
C PRO A 5 2.00 -15.31 34.56
N ALA A 6 2.06 -16.04 33.45
CA ALA A 6 3.20 -15.98 32.55
C ALA A 6 3.35 -14.52 32.08
N GLN A 7 4.54 -13.95 32.31
CA GLN A 7 4.85 -12.62 31.81
C GLN A 7 4.76 -12.67 30.29
N ARG A 8 3.91 -11.80 29.71
CA ARG A 8 3.69 -11.79 28.27
C ARG A 8 5.00 -11.43 27.57
N SER A 9 5.30 -12.13 26.48
CA SER A 9 6.42 -11.75 25.64
C SER A 9 6.09 -10.46 24.89
N ARG A 10 7.12 -9.73 24.46
CA ARG A 10 6.95 -8.50 23.70
C ARG A 10 6.19 -8.71 22.38
N ALA A 11 6.42 -9.84 21.73
CA ALA A 11 5.66 -10.25 20.54
C ALA A 11 4.17 -10.49 20.84
N GLN A 12 3.83 -11.09 22.00
CA GLN A 12 2.44 -11.27 22.41
C GLN A 12 1.73 -9.93 22.68
N GLU A 13 2.42 -8.99 23.34
CA GLU A 13 1.89 -7.64 23.56
C GLU A 13 1.64 -6.92 22.25
N SER A 14 2.59 -7.01 21.31
CA SER A 14 2.53 -6.35 20.02
C SER A 14 1.40 -6.92 19.14
N ARG A 15 1.26 -8.26 19.07
CA ARG A 15 0.11 -8.90 18.38
C ARG A 15 -1.23 -8.49 18.98
N ALA A 16 -1.31 -8.42 20.31
CA ALA A 16 -2.52 -7.96 20.98
C ALA A 16 -2.80 -6.47 20.73
N ALA A 17 -1.76 -5.65 20.58
CA ALA A 17 -1.90 -4.24 20.24
C ALA A 17 -2.41 -4.05 18.80
N ILE A 18 -1.87 -4.81 17.83
CA ILE A 18 -2.38 -4.84 16.44
C ILE A 18 -3.87 -5.21 16.42
N GLN A 19 -4.26 -6.24 17.16
CA GLN A 19 -5.67 -6.64 17.24
C GLN A 19 -6.56 -5.54 17.85
N ARG A 20 -6.11 -4.89 18.94
CA ARG A 20 -6.83 -3.76 19.54
C ARG A 20 -6.96 -2.60 18.57
N LEU A 21 -5.88 -2.25 17.87
CA LEU A 21 -5.86 -1.20 16.86
C LEU A 21 -6.89 -1.48 15.76
N TYR A 22 -6.89 -2.70 15.21
CA TYR A 22 -7.84 -3.13 14.19
C TYR A 22 -9.30 -3.00 14.64
N ILE A 23 -9.61 -3.50 15.84
CA ILE A 23 -10.96 -3.42 16.41
C ILE A 23 -11.37 -1.96 16.65
N ALA A 24 -10.46 -1.14 17.20
CA ALA A 24 -10.71 0.27 17.45
C ALA A 24 -10.98 1.03 16.14
N MET A 25 -10.15 0.87 15.11
CA MET A 25 -10.36 1.50 13.80
C MET A 25 -11.72 1.11 13.19
N ARG A 26 -12.07 -0.17 13.25
CA ARG A 26 -13.36 -0.65 12.74
C ARG A 26 -14.54 -0.04 13.51
N HIS A 27 -14.42 0.06 14.84
CA HIS A 27 -15.44 0.71 15.66
C HIS A 27 -15.59 2.20 15.34
N LEU A 28 -14.48 2.93 15.19
CA LEU A 28 -14.50 4.36 14.84
C LEU A 28 -15.12 4.59 13.46
N PHE A 29 -14.78 3.74 12.50
CA PHE A 29 -15.38 3.77 11.16
C PHE A 29 -16.90 3.61 11.22
N ILE A 30 -17.40 2.61 11.97
CA ILE A 30 -18.86 2.38 12.12
C ILE A 30 -19.53 3.58 12.79
N ARG A 31 -18.91 4.13 13.84
CA ARG A 31 -19.43 5.28 14.58
C ARG A 31 -19.62 6.52 13.70
N GLY A 32 -18.76 6.72 12.69
CA GLY A 32 -18.91 7.79 11.70
C GLY A 32 -18.15 9.09 12.01
N SER A 33 -17.78 9.36 13.26
CA SER A 33 -16.76 10.34 13.57
C SER A 33 -16.13 10.13 14.95
N TYR A 34 -14.95 10.72 15.15
CA TYR A 34 -14.25 10.71 16.43
C TYR A 34 -13.26 11.87 16.58
N LYS A 35 -12.96 12.17 17.85
CA LYS A 35 -11.91 13.11 18.24
C LYS A 35 -10.61 12.33 18.48
N PRO A 36 -9.50 12.63 17.78
CA PRO A 36 -8.26 11.88 17.89
C PRO A 36 -7.66 11.86 19.31
N LEU A 37 -7.72 12.98 20.02
CA LEU A 37 -7.27 13.09 21.42
C LEU A 37 -8.39 12.89 22.45
N GLY A 38 -9.60 12.56 22.00
CA GLY A 38 -10.70 12.21 22.88
C GLY A 38 -10.67 10.74 23.28
N ILE A 39 -11.61 10.36 24.16
CA ILE A 39 -11.82 8.97 24.66
C ILE A 39 -11.84 7.93 23.52
N SER A 40 -12.32 8.33 22.34
CA SER A 40 -12.48 7.43 21.20
C SER A 40 -11.18 7.18 20.44
N GLY A 41 -10.27 8.16 20.40
CA GLY A 41 -8.94 8.00 19.80
C GLY A 41 -7.89 7.49 20.78
N GLU A 42 -8.12 7.59 22.10
CA GLU A 42 -7.21 7.09 23.14
C GLU A 42 -6.82 5.61 22.93
N ALA A 43 -7.79 4.75 22.61
CA ALA A 43 -7.52 3.34 22.33
C ALA A 43 -6.56 3.12 21.15
N MET A 44 -6.61 4.00 20.13
CA MET A 44 -5.70 3.96 18.99
C MET A 44 -4.28 4.39 19.40
N ILE A 45 -4.18 5.49 20.15
CA ILE A 45 -2.92 6.03 20.66
C ILE A 45 -2.23 4.99 21.56
N GLU A 46 -2.96 4.41 22.51
CA GLU A 46 -2.44 3.38 23.42
C GLU A 46 -1.95 2.15 22.65
N ALA A 47 -2.74 1.67 21.69
CA ALA A 47 -2.37 0.51 20.89
C ALA A 47 -1.12 0.79 20.05
N LEU A 48 -1.02 1.94 19.39
CA LEU A 48 0.13 2.30 18.56
C LEU A 48 1.41 2.52 19.40
N THR A 49 1.28 3.22 20.52
CA THR A 49 2.34 3.45 21.54
C THR A 49 2.83 2.13 22.13
N GLN A 50 1.90 1.21 22.43
CA GLN A 50 2.24 -0.12 22.92
C GLN A 50 2.89 -0.97 21.83
N LEU A 51 2.49 -0.81 20.56
CA LEU A 51 3.04 -1.57 19.44
C LEU A 51 4.48 -1.17 19.15
N ARG A 52 4.82 0.12 19.25
CA ARG A 52 6.15 0.66 18.87
C ARG A 52 6.58 0.20 17.47
N PRO A 53 5.83 0.55 16.41
CA PRO A 53 6.22 0.14 15.07
C PRO A 53 7.62 0.64 14.71
N GLU A 54 8.36 -0.14 13.94
CA GLU A 54 9.75 0.19 13.58
C GLU A 54 9.84 1.53 12.84
N ILE A 55 8.83 1.86 12.03
CA ILE A 55 8.77 3.13 11.28
C ILE A 55 8.48 4.35 12.15
N TYR A 56 7.99 4.16 13.38
CA TYR A 56 7.65 5.21 14.34
C TYR A 56 8.58 5.10 15.56
N GLY A 57 9.88 4.93 15.34
CA GLY A 57 10.86 4.46 16.33
C GLY A 57 10.82 5.16 17.70
N SER A 58 10.75 6.49 17.72
CA SER A 58 10.71 7.32 18.94
C SER A 58 9.30 7.76 19.36
N ILE A 59 8.25 7.07 18.89
CA ILE A 59 6.85 7.37 19.27
C ILE A 59 6.64 7.45 20.79
N ASN A 60 7.39 6.66 21.57
CA ASN A 60 7.30 6.62 23.03
C ASN A 60 8.22 7.59 23.77
N ASP A 61 9.08 8.31 23.04
CA ASP A 61 9.86 9.38 23.64
C ASP A 61 8.95 10.60 23.88
N PRO A 62 8.79 11.08 25.12
CA PRO A 62 7.87 12.17 25.40
C PRO A 62 8.35 13.52 24.84
N GLU A 63 9.64 13.69 24.59
CA GLU A 63 10.24 14.97 24.18
C GLU A 63 10.77 14.94 22.74
N ARG A 64 11.28 13.79 22.28
CA ARG A 64 11.84 13.66 20.93
C ARG A 64 10.76 13.38 19.90
N VAL A 65 10.62 14.29 18.94
CA VAL A 65 9.74 14.14 17.79
C VAL A 65 10.34 13.13 16.80
N GLU A 66 9.52 12.24 16.24
CA GLU A 66 9.94 11.19 15.31
C GLU A 66 9.99 11.70 13.84
N LEU A 67 11.16 12.20 13.43
CA LEU A 67 11.35 12.89 12.15
C LEU A 67 11.23 11.95 10.93
N ASP A 68 11.69 10.71 11.04
CA ASP A 68 11.62 9.73 9.94
C ASP A 68 10.18 9.29 9.71
N GLY A 69 9.46 9.04 10.81
CA GLY A 69 8.04 8.74 10.78
C GLY A 69 7.23 9.90 10.21
N LEU A 70 7.53 11.15 10.59
CA LEU A 70 6.85 12.33 10.04
C LEU A 70 7.05 12.42 8.52
N LEU A 71 8.28 12.34 8.02
CA LEU A 71 8.52 12.36 6.57
C LEU A 71 7.76 11.23 5.87
N TYR A 72 7.80 10.02 6.45
CA TYR A 72 7.11 8.86 5.91
C TYR A 72 5.60 9.08 5.74
N ILE A 73 4.94 9.67 6.75
CA ILE A 73 3.50 9.91 6.69
C ILE A 73 3.15 11.08 5.76
N PHE A 74 3.94 12.16 5.73
CA PHE A 74 3.63 13.31 4.88
C PHE A 74 3.85 13.02 3.39
N GLN A 75 4.67 12.03 3.05
CA GLN A 75 4.73 11.50 1.68
C GLN A 75 3.47 10.70 1.27
N ARG A 76 2.59 10.38 2.22
CA ARG A 76 1.38 9.54 2.02
C ARG A 76 0.08 10.24 2.41
N LEU A 77 0.18 11.36 3.11
CA LEU A 77 -0.93 12.24 3.42
C LEU A 77 -0.92 13.44 2.45
N PRO A 78 -2.08 14.02 2.12
CA PRO A 78 -2.15 15.18 1.25
C PRO A 78 -1.45 16.40 1.88
N LYS A 79 -0.74 17.17 1.04
CA LYS A 79 -0.08 18.41 1.42
C LYS A 79 -1.07 19.39 2.07
N GLY A 80 -0.70 19.96 3.22
CA GLY A 80 -1.52 20.91 3.97
C GLY A 80 -2.48 20.27 4.97
N ILE A 81 -2.54 18.93 5.08
CA ILE A 81 -3.40 18.25 6.08
C ILE A 81 -3.10 18.67 7.52
N GLU A 82 -1.85 19.06 7.81
CA GLU A 82 -1.39 19.55 9.10
C GLU A 82 -2.05 20.85 9.55
N GLU A 83 -2.65 21.59 8.61
CA GLU A 83 -3.38 22.83 8.85
C GLU A 83 -4.88 22.58 9.13
N CYS A 84 -5.36 21.35 8.92
CA CYS A 84 -6.78 21.02 9.02
C CYS A 84 -7.17 20.53 10.41
N ARG A 85 -8.26 21.09 10.94
CA ARG A 85 -8.95 20.53 12.12
C ARG A 85 -9.92 19.42 11.76
N TYR A 86 -10.54 19.53 10.60
CA TYR A 86 -11.63 18.66 10.16
C TYR A 86 -11.17 17.83 8.99
N ILE A 87 -10.91 16.55 9.22
CA ILE A 87 -10.54 15.60 8.18
C ILE A 87 -11.75 14.71 7.93
N ARG A 88 -12.24 14.67 6.68
CA ARG A 88 -13.36 13.82 6.30
C ARG A 88 -12.93 12.81 5.26
N LEU A 89 -13.06 11.53 5.61
CA LEU A 89 -12.89 10.45 4.65
C LEU A 89 -14.20 10.25 3.90
N ILE A 90 -14.13 10.29 2.58
CA ILE A 90 -15.29 10.22 1.69
C ILE A 90 -15.12 9.08 0.68
N SER A 91 -16.23 8.65 0.08
CA SER A 91 -16.18 7.86 -1.15
C SER A 91 -16.04 8.79 -2.35
N ARG A 92 -15.95 8.24 -3.57
CA ARG A 92 -16.07 9.06 -4.78
C ARG A 92 -17.48 9.66 -4.86
N GLU A 93 -17.59 10.94 -4.52
CA GLU A 93 -18.84 11.66 -4.26
C GLU A 93 -19.06 12.83 -5.23
N GLY A 94 -18.32 12.91 -6.34
CA GLY A 94 -18.50 13.89 -7.41
C GLY A 94 -17.64 15.15 -7.27
N PHE A 95 -16.71 15.20 -6.31
CA PHE A 95 -15.80 16.32 -6.12
C PHE A 95 -14.84 16.51 -7.31
N GLU A 96 -14.61 15.48 -8.10
CA GLU A 96 -13.85 15.56 -9.35
C GLU A 96 -14.51 16.46 -10.41
N ASN A 97 -15.82 16.74 -10.28
CA ASN A 97 -16.57 17.62 -11.19
C ASN A 97 -16.68 19.06 -10.67
N SER A 98 -16.04 19.36 -9.54
CA SER A 98 -16.06 20.68 -8.91
C SER A 98 -14.87 21.55 -9.37
N SER A 99 -14.78 22.76 -8.83
CA SER A 99 -13.62 23.64 -9.03
C SER A 99 -12.46 23.36 -8.06
N PHE A 100 -12.57 22.38 -7.17
CA PHE A 100 -11.49 22.04 -6.24
C PHE A 100 -10.36 21.33 -6.99
N GLU A 101 -9.12 21.80 -6.80
CA GLU A 101 -7.95 21.11 -7.35
C GLU A 101 -7.61 19.88 -6.50
N PRO A 102 -7.40 18.70 -7.13
CA PRO A 102 -7.07 17.49 -6.40
C PRO A 102 -5.62 17.54 -5.90
N ILE A 103 -5.44 17.34 -4.59
CA ILE A 103 -4.16 17.17 -3.92
C ILE A 103 -3.89 15.67 -3.81
N VAL A 104 -2.86 15.18 -4.49
CA VAL A 104 -2.53 13.75 -4.56
C VAL A 104 -1.17 13.50 -3.89
N PRO A 105 -1.10 12.67 -2.82
CA PRO A 105 0.17 12.37 -2.17
C PRO A 105 1.14 11.59 -3.08
N PRO A 106 2.46 11.83 -2.99
CA PRO A 106 3.44 11.28 -3.93
C PRO A 106 3.58 9.75 -3.83
N LYS A 107 3.59 9.19 -2.61
CA LYS A 107 3.77 7.74 -2.38
C LYS A 107 2.46 6.99 -2.16
N ARG A 108 1.32 7.69 -2.13
CA ARG A 108 0.00 7.09 -1.91
C ARG A 108 -1.09 7.88 -2.63
N ARG A 109 -1.37 7.50 -3.86
CA ARG A 109 -2.34 8.20 -4.71
C ARG A 109 -3.77 8.05 -4.17
N ARG A 110 -4.26 9.14 -3.56
CA ARG A 110 -5.64 9.35 -3.13
C ARG A 110 -6.00 10.78 -3.52
N ASN A 111 -7.12 10.99 -4.20
CA ASN A 111 -7.59 12.35 -4.44
C ASN A 111 -8.01 12.95 -3.10
N SER A 112 -7.49 14.15 -2.81
CA SER A 112 -7.87 14.90 -1.63
C SER A 112 -8.23 16.31 -2.04
N TYR A 113 -9.21 16.92 -1.37
CA TYR A 113 -9.68 18.25 -1.71
C TYR A 113 -9.62 19.13 -0.47
N ARG A 114 -8.93 20.26 -0.58
CA ARG A 114 -8.99 21.31 0.44
C ARG A 114 -10.30 22.07 0.24
N ILE A 115 -11.19 21.98 1.23
CA ILE A 115 -12.53 22.58 1.15
C ILE A 115 -12.47 24.04 1.60
N ASP A 116 -11.77 24.31 2.69
CA ASP A 116 -11.53 25.64 3.22
C ASP A 116 -10.22 25.66 4.04
N GLN A 117 -10.03 26.66 4.91
CA GLN A 117 -8.81 26.81 5.71
C GLN A 117 -8.63 25.71 6.77
N GLU A 118 -9.69 25.05 7.24
CA GLU A 118 -9.61 24.06 8.34
C GLU A 118 -10.08 22.66 7.92
N GLN A 119 -10.64 22.50 6.72
CA GLN A 119 -11.30 21.26 6.30
C GLN A 119 -10.67 20.63 5.04
N MET A 120 -10.44 19.32 5.12
CA MET A 120 -9.93 18.51 4.02
C MET A 120 -10.72 17.22 3.85
N PHE A 121 -11.07 16.93 2.60
CA PHE A 121 -11.72 15.68 2.19
C PHE A 121 -10.70 14.75 1.55
N ILE A 122 -10.77 13.46 1.87
CA ILE A 122 -9.86 12.45 1.33
C ILE A 122 -10.71 11.29 0.77
N GLU A 123 -10.58 11.03 -0.53
CA GLU A 123 -11.29 9.95 -1.21
C GLU A 123 -10.66 8.59 -0.90
N MET A 124 -11.50 7.68 -0.42
CA MET A 124 -11.14 6.31 -0.07
C MET A 124 -11.84 5.33 -1.01
N THR A 125 -11.07 4.72 -1.91
CA THR A 125 -11.61 3.78 -2.92
C THR A 125 -11.01 2.37 -2.86
N ARG A 126 -9.95 2.16 -2.07
CA ARG A 126 -9.15 0.92 -2.03
C ARG A 126 -9.46 0.02 -0.83
N GLY A 127 -10.74 -0.09 -0.47
CA GLY A 127 -11.20 -0.94 0.63
C GLY A 127 -10.80 -0.47 2.03
N ARG A 128 -11.00 -1.34 3.04
CA ARG A 128 -10.79 -1.00 4.46
C ARG A 128 -9.32 -0.86 4.85
N SER A 129 -8.42 -1.63 4.25
CA SER A 129 -6.98 -1.51 4.52
C SER A 129 -6.47 -0.10 4.27
N ASP A 130 -7.00 0.60 3.26
CA ASP A 130 -6.64 1.98 2.96
C ASP A 130 -7.11 2.95 4.06
N ILE A 131 -8.30 2.71 4.62
CA ILE A 131 -8.84 3.46 5.77
C ILE A 131 -7.98 3.21 7.01
N TYR A 132 -7.62 1.97 7.29
CA TYR A 132 -6.80 1.64 8.46
C TYR A 132 -5.39 2.21 8.37
N ASP A 133 -4.82 2.23 7.17
CA ASP A 133 -3.54 2.87 6.90
C ASP A 133 -3.59 4.38 7.22
N ILE A 134 -4.58 5.12 6.70
CA ILE A 134 -4.68 6.56 6.95
C ILE A 134 -4.98 6.88 8.43
N LEU A 135 -5.84 6.10 9.10
CA LEU A 135 -6.12 6.30 10.52
C LEU A 135 -4.87 6.06 11.38
N THR A 136 -4.02 5.12 11.01
CA THR A 136 -2.72 4.89 11.67
C THR A 136 -1.80 6.11 11.50
N HIS A 137 -1.71 6.65 10.28
CA HIS A 137 -0.87 7.83 9.98
C HIS A 137 -1.35 9.07 10.73
N LEU A 138 -2.67 9.31 10.75
CA LEU A 138 -3.25 10.43 11.48
C LEU A 138 -3.07 10.27 13.00
N THR A 139 -3.24 9.06 13.53
CA THR A 139 -2.98 8.78 14.95
C THR A 139 -1.54 9.12 15.31
N PHE A 140 -0.57 8.67 14.51
CA PHE A 140 0.84 9.02 14.70
C PHE A 140 1.08 10.53 14.60
N MET A 141 0.52 11.21 13.58
CA MET A 141 0.63 12.66 13.41
C MET A 141 0.16 13.42 14.65
N TYR A 142 -0.97 13.02 15.25
CA TYR A 142 -1.49 13.69 16.45
C TYR A 142 -0.68 13.40 17.70
N ILE A 143 -0.06 12.21 17.83
CA ILE A 143 0.89 11.92 18.90
C ILE A 143 2.08 12.88 18.81
N GLU A 144 2.65 13.06 17.63
CA GLU A 144 3.78 13.97 17.42
C GLU A 144 3.38 15.45 17.60
N ALA A 145 2.15 15.83 17.21
CA ALA A 145 1.61 17.16 17.47
C ALA A 145 1.58 17.51 18.97
N GLU A 146 1.19 16.56 19.83
CA GLU A 146 1.21 16.75 21.28
C GLU A 146 2.63 16.90 21.84
N LYS A 147 3.62 16.19 21.28
CA LYS A 147 5.03 16.40 21.67
C LYS A 147 5.49 17.82 21.32
N ILE A 148 5.20 18.26 20.10
CA ILE A 148 5.56 19.61 19.63
C ILE A 148 4.91 20.66 20.54
N HIS A 149 3.61 20.55 20.82
CA HIS A 149 2.94 21.45 21.75
C HIS A 149 3.65 21.48 23.11
N ARG A 150 3.85 20.33 23.76
CA ARG A 150 4.53 20.28 25.08
C ARG A 150 5.91 20.93 25.04
N ASN A 151 6.66 20.74 23.95
CA ASN A 151 7.97 21.36 23.77
C ASN A 151 7.88 22.87 23.53
N SER A 152 6.75 23.38 23.05
CA SER A 152 6.51 24.78 22.69
C SER A 152 6.11 25.66 23.88
N GLU A 153 5.71 25.06 25.00
CA GLU A 153 5.27 25.77 26.19
C GLU A 153 6.20 25.58 27.40
N ASP A 154 6.30 26.60 28.25
CA ASP A 154 6.98 26.50 29.55
C ASP A 154 6.09 25.83 30.61
N HIS A 155 6.64 25.59 31.80
CA HIS A 155 5.92 25.00 32.94
C HIS A 155 4.68 25.79 33.41
N ARG A 156 4.46 27.02 32.90
CA ARG A 156 3.30 27.85 33.18
C ARG A 156 2.32 27.93 32.01
N GLY A 157 2.53 27.12 30.96
CA GLY A 157 1.71 27.12 29.76
C GLY A 157 1.89 28.38 28.90
N ARG A 158 3.06 29.04 28.95
CA ARG A 158 3.37 30.19 28.09
C ARG A 158 4.24 29.74 26.92
N LYS A 159 4.00 30.31 25.73
CA LYS A 159 4.83 30.09 24.54
C LYS A 159 6.30 30.39 24.87
N LYS A 160 7.19 29.44 24.59
CA LYS A 160 8.64 29.64 24.67
C LYS A 160 9.10 30.61 23.60
N ARG A 161 10.28 31.20 23.81
CA ARG A 161 10.91 32.07 22.81
C ARG A 161 11.11 31.33 21.48
N ASP A 162 11.54 30.08 21.54
CA ASP A 162 11.81 29.26 20.35
C ASP A 162 10.55 29.11 19.48
N TRP A 163 9.37 28.97 20.09
CA TRP A 163 8.08 28.95 19.40
C TRP A 163 7.77 30.26 18.69
N LEU A 164 7.96 31.40 19.37
CA LEU A 164 7.74 32.72 18.76
C LEU A 164 8.69 32.98 17.58
N MET A 165 9.90 32.44 17.64
CA MET A 165 10.84 32.53 16.52
C MET A 165 10.44 31.61 15.37
N LEU A 166 9.92 30.40 15.65
CA LEU A 166 9.35 29.53 14.62
C LEU A 166 8.17 30.20 13.89
N GLU A 167 7.25 30.85 14.61
CA GLU A 167 6.14 31.60 14.00
C GLU A 167 6.64 32.67 13.02
N GLU A 168 7.68 33.41 13.39
CA GLU A 168 8.30 34.41 12.52
C GLU A 168 9.03 33.78 11.32
N ILE A 169 9.68 32.63 11.49
CA ILE A 169 10.35 31.91 10.40
C ILE A 169 9.35 31.41 9.37
N VAL A 170 8.24 30.80 9.81
CA VAL A 170 7.19 30.31 8.90
C VAL A 170 6.54 31.47 8.17
N ARG A 171 6.26 32.59 8.86
CA ARG A 171 5.76 33.82 8.22
C ARG A 171 6.68 34.32 7.11
N ARG A 172 8.01 34.28 7.32
CA ARG A 172 9.00 34.68 6.32
C ARG A 172 9.06 33.69 5.16
N GLU A 173 9.03 32.39 5.45
CA GLU A 173 9.01 31.32 4.44
C GLU A 173 7.81 31.48 3.50
N GLU A 174 6.61 31.69 4.05
CA GLU A 174 5.38 31.93 3.27
C GLU A 174 5.45 33.19 2.40
N GLN A 175 6.20 34.22 2.83
CA GLN A 175 6.39 35.47 2.10
C GLN A 175 7.58 35.43 1.12
N GLY A 176 8.36 34.34 1.10
CA GLY A 176 9.60 34.25 0.33
C GLY A 176 10.71 35.19 0.83
N GLU A 177 10.66 35.60 2.10
CA GLU A 177 11.69 36.44 2.73
C GLU A 177 12.88 35.60 3.20
N GLU A 178 14.10 36.13 3.03
CA GLU A 178 15.30 35.46 3.54
C GLU A 178 15.37 35.47 5.07
N TYR A 179 15.83 34.36 5.64
CA TYR A 179 16.16 34.23 7.06
C TYR A 179 17.42 33.39 7.25
N ASN A 180 18.09 33.58 8.39
CA ASN A 180 19.28 32.82 8.71
C ASN A 180 18.90 31.37 9.08
N GLN A 181 19.29 30.42 8.22
CA GLN A 181 18.95 29.01 8.39
C GLN A 181 19.56 28.39 9.66
N ASP A 182 20.81 28.71 10.01
CA ASP A 182 21.44 28.15 11.21
C ASP A 182 20.70 28.57 12.49
N ILE A 183 20.24 29.82 12.54
CA ILE A 183 19.41 30.33 13.64
C ILE A 183 18.05 29.60 13.64
N ALA A 184 17.43 29.41 12.48
CA ALA A 184 16.16 28.72 12.35
C ALA A 184 16.25 27.24 12.81
N TYR A 185 17.29 26.51 12.37
CA TYR A 185 17.54 25.14 12.79
C TYR A 185 17.79 25.03 14.28
N THR A 186 18.43 26.02 14.89
CA THR A 186 18.64 26.05 16.36
C THR A 186 17.30 26.08 17.11
N TYR A 187 16.41 27.00 16.73
CA TYR A 187 15.08 27.09 17.36
C TYR A 187 14.24 25.84 17.11
N LEU A 188 14.23 25.35 15.87
CA LEU A 188 13.50 24.15 15.51
C LEU A 188 14.00 22.91 16.27
N SER A 189 15.32 22.76 16.44
CA SER A 189 15.90 21.60 17.15
C SER A 189 15.41 21.51 18.61
N THR A 190 15.23 22.66 19.25
CA THR A 190 14.69 22.76 20.62
C THR A 190 13.23 22.32 20.67
N LEU A 191 12.42 22.73 19.69
CA LEU A 191 10.99 22.36 19.62
C LEU A 191 10.78 20.89 19.24
N LEU A 192 11.69 20.32 18.45
CA LEU A 192 11.65 18.90 18.06
C LEU A 192 12.27 17.96 19.09
N GLY A 193 12.96 18.48 20.11
CA GLY A 193 13.73 17.66 21.05
C GLY A 193 14.86 16.89 20.36
N ARG A 194 15.45 17.46 19.31
CA ARG A 194 16.46 16.80 18.46
C ARG A 194 17.75 17.58 18.49
N THR A 195 18.86 16.92 18.13
CA THR A 195 20.12 17.65 18.00
C THR A 195 20.06 18.58 16.78
N TYR A 196 20.95 19.58 16.76
CA TYR A 196 21.11 20.46 15.60
C TYR A 196 21.35 19.66 14.32
N GLU A 197 22.28 18.69 14.36
CA GLU A 197 22.65 17.85 13.22
C GLU A 197 21.47 16.99 12.72
N GLU A 198 20.72 16.36 13.63
CA GLU A 198 19.49 15.62 13.28
C GLU A 198 18.47 16.53 12.59
N THR A 199 18.32 17.75 13.07
CA THR A 199 17.36 18.73 12.55
C THR A 199 17.75 19.21 11.15
N VAL A 200 19.03 19.55 10.92
CA VAL A 200 19.54 19.93 9.60
C VAL A 200 19.29 18.81 8.58
N ASN A 201 19.67 17.58 8.92
CA ASN A 201 19.48 16.42 8.05
C ASN A 201 17.99 16.18 7.73
N ALA A 202 17.09 16.42 8.69
CA ALA A 202 15.66 16.33 8.44
C ALA A 202 15.18 17.46 7.51
N CYS A 203 15.54 18.72 7.78
CA CYS A 203 15.20 19.85 6.91
C CYS A 203 15.59 19.61 5.45
N GLU A 204 16.82 19.13 5.21
CA GLU A 204 17.29 18.79 3.87
C GLU A 204 16.48 17.66 3.20
N ARG A 205 16.02 16.68 3.97
CA ARG A 205 15.21 15.57 3.45
C ARG A 205 13.79 15.99 3.12
N PHE A 206 13.17 16.81 3.95
CA PHE A 206 11.85 17.39 3.66
C PHE A 206 11.92 18.31 2.43
N ALA A 207 12.97 19.13 2.31
CA ALA A 207 13.15 20.02 1.15
C ALA A 207 13.38 19.30 -0.19
N LYS A 208 13.76 18.01 -0.18
CA LYS A 208 13.93 17.19 -1.39
C LYS A 208 12.60 16.72 -1.99
N ASP A 209 11.49 16.83 -1.27
CA ASP A 209 10.18 16.35 -1.69
C ASP A 209 9.22 17.56 -1.90
N PRO A 210 8.99 18.01 -3.14
CA PRO A 210 8.22 19.23 -3.42
C PRO A 210 6.73 19.11 -3.03
N ASP A 211 6.23 17.87 -2.93
CA ASP A 211 4.86 17.57 -2.54
C ASP A 211 4.66 17.53 -1.02
N VAL A 212 5.73 17.76 -0.25
CA VAL A 212 5.71 17.84 1.21
C VAL A 212 6.05 19.27 1.66
N ASN A 213 5.35 19.79 2.66
CA ASN A 213 5.67 21.10 3.24
C ASN A 213 6.98 21.06 4.04
N SER A 214 7.58 22.23 4.26
CA SER A 214 8.80 22.32 5.08
C SER A 214 8.52 21.77 6.49
N ILE A 215 9.55 21.22 7.13
CA ILE A 215 9.41 20.77 8.51
C ILE A 215 9.13 21.94 9.46
N PHE A 216 9.52 23.17 9.12
CA PHE A 216 9.15 24.37 9.86
C PHE A 216 7.64 24.58 9.85
N HIS A 217 7.04 24.58 8.66
CA HIS A 217 5.60 24.71 8.44
C HIS A 217 4.81 23.63 9.17
N ILE A 218 5.23 22.37 9.00
CA ILE A 218 4.60 21.21 9.66
C ILE A 218 4.68 21.35 11.18
N THR A 219 5.85 21.69 11.73
CA THR A 219 6.03 21.83 13.18
C THR A 219 5.15 22.95 13.74
N HIS A 220 5.09 24.09 13.04
CA HIS A 220 4.26 25.21 13.44
C HIS A 220 2.77 24.84 13.47
N TRP A 221 2.23 24.24 12.39
CA TRP A 221 0.80 23.95 12.32
C TRP A 221 0.36 22.83 13.27
N LEU A 222 1.14 21.76 13.38
CA LEU A 222 0.85 20.68 14.34
C LEU A 222 0.84 21.18 15.79
N GLY A 223 1.84 21.97 16.18
CA GLY A 223 1.91 22.53 17.53
C GLY A 223 0.83 23.58 17.78
N LYS A 224 0.57 24.47 16.82
CA LYS A 224 -0.45 25.53 16.94
C LYS A 224 -1.85 24.94 17.16
N LEU A 225 -2.27 23.99 16.31
CA LEU A 225 -3.59 23.39 16.43
C LEU A 225 -3.75 22.57 17.72
N SER A 226 -2.69 21.87 18.14
CA SER A 226 -2.66 21.15 19.42
C SER A 226 -2.79 22.09 20.63
N THR A 227 -2.08 23.22 20.63
CA THR A 227 -2.20 24.25 21.68
C THR A 227 -3.60 24.86 21.72
N GLU A 228 -4.19 25.15 20.56
CA GLU A 228 -5.54 25.71 20.47
C GLU A 228 -6.62 24.72 20.92
N GLU A 229 -6.47 23.43 20.62
CA GLU A 229 -7.34 22.37 21.11
C GLU A 229 -7.31 22.31 22.65
N ALA A 230 -6.12 22.30 23.25
CA ALA A 230 -5.97 22.23 24.70
C ALA A 230 -6.49 23.47 25.44
N ARG A 231 -6.38 24.67 24.84
CA ARG A 231 -6.78 25.93 25.50
C ARG A 231 -8.22 26.33 25.24
N ASN A 232 -8.73 26.09 24.03
CA ASN A 232 -10.01 26.62 23.57
C ASN A 232 -11.06 25.52 23.38
N SER A 233 -10.74 24.25 23.62
CA SER A 233 -11.61 23.10 23.30
C SER A 233 -12.02 23.10 21.81
N ALA A 234 -11.14 23.62 20.95
CA ALA A 234 -11.29 23.64 19.50
C ALA A 234 -10.82 22.30 18.92
N ASP A 235 -11.60 21.25 19.25
CA ASP A 235 -11.21 19.87 19.02
C ASP A 235 -11.00 19.55 17.54
N ARG A 236 -9.99 18.73 17.27
CA ARG A 236 -9.79 18.13 15.95
C ARG A 236 -10.76 16.96 15.78
N GLU A 237 -11.28 16.78 14.58
CA GLU A 237 -12.26 15.72 14.29
C GLU A 237 -11.92 15.01 12.99
N ILE A 238 -11.98 13.67 13.05
CA ILE A 238 -12.00 12.81 11.88
C ILE A 238 -13.42 12.27 11.71
N SER A 239 -13.98 12.41 10.51
CA SER A 239 -15.31 11.93 10.17
C SER A 239 -15.31 11.08 8.90
N PHE A 240 -16.33 10.25 8.74
CA PHE A 240 -16.54 9.37 7.59
C PHE A 240 -17.91 9.69 6.98
N SER A 241 -17.98 9.90 5.66
CA SER A 241 -19.27 10.13 5.01
C SER A 241 -20.21 8.92 5.15
N SER A 242 -21.52 9.16 5.10
CA SER A 242 -22.51 8.07 5.06
C SER A 242 -22.29 7.18 3.84
N ALA A 243 -22.05 7.78 2.66
CA ALA A 243 -21.76 7.05 1.44
C ALA A 243 -20.52 6.15 1.57
N LEU A 244 -19.45 6.61 2.21
CA LEU A 244 -18.28 5.76 2.47
C LEU A 244 -18.64 4.57 3.37
N ARG A 245 -19.39 4.81 4.46
CA ARG A 245 -19.80 3.75 5.40
C ARG A 245 -20.74 2.73 4.77
N GLU A 246 -21.59 3.16 3.85
CA GLU A 246 -22.53 2.29 3.12
C GLU A 246 -21.85 1.52 1.98
N LYS A 247 -20.78 2.06 1.38
CA LYS A 247 -20.11 1.41 0.23
C LYS A 247 -18.96 0.47 0.64
N VAL A 248 -18.23 0.79 1.71
CA VAL A 248 -17.02 0.05 2.09
C VAL A 248 -17.35 -1.36 2.59
N GLY A 249 -16.74 -2.36 1.95
CA GLY A 249 -16.95 -3.77 2.24
C GLY A 249 -18.20 -4.37 1.59
N HIS A 250 -18.89 -3.63 0.73
CA HIS A 250 -19.96 -4.13 -0.14
C HIS A 250 -19.49 -4.46 -1.56
N HIS A 251 -18.17 -4.42 -1.80
CA HIS A 251 -17.53 -4.75 -3.08
C HIS A 251 -18.00 -3.91 -4.28
N ILE A 252 -18.74 -2.81 -4.09
CA ILE A 252 -19.36 -2.04 -5.19
C ILE A 252 -18.36 -1.65 -6.28
N TYR A 253 -17.17 -1.19 -5.88
CA TYR A 253 -16.11 -0.82 -6.83
C TYR A 253 -15.47 -2.06 -7.48
N GLY A 254 -15.28 -3.13 -6.72
CA GLY A 254 -14.76 -4.41 -7.24
C GLY A 254 -15.72 -5.09 -8.22
N GLU A 255 -17.03 -4.97 -7.97
CA GLU A 255 -18.11 -5.52 -8.81
C GLU A 255 -18.15 -4.80 -10.16
N GLN A 256 -18.16 -3.46 -10.15
CA GLN A 256 -18.08 -2.66 -11.38
C GLN A 256 -16.80 -2.95 -12.16
N TRP A 257 -15.66 -3.02 -11.47
CA TRP A 257 -14.37 -3.34 -12.06
C TRP A 257 -14.37 -4.73 -12.72
N ALA A 258 -14.85 -5.75 -12.02
CA ALA A 258 -14.96 -7.11 -12.55
C ALA A 258 -15.97 -7.20 -13.70
N GLY A 259 -17.10 -6.49 -13.61
CA GLY A 259 -18.11 -6.39 -14.67
C GLY A 259 -17.51 -5.86 -15.96
N ASN A 260 -16.79 -4.73 -15.90
CA ASN A 260 -16.14 -4.14 -17.06
C ASN A 260 -15.17 -5.11 -17.76
N ILE A 261 -14.39 -5.87 -16.99
CA ILE A 261 -13.47 -6.89 -17.54
C ILE A 261 -14.26 -8.00 -18.25
N LYS A 262 -15.32 -8.50 -17.62
CA LYS A 262 -16.14 -9.57 -18.20
C LYS A 262 -16.88 -9.10 -19.46
N ASP A 263 -17.37 -7.86 -19.46
CA ASP A 263 -17.98 -7.22 -20.64
C ASP A 263 -16.96 -7.07 -21.78
N ALA A 264 -15.72 -6.65 -21.46
CA ALA A 264 -14.65 -6.57 -22.45
C ALA A 264 -14.30 -7.95 -23.04
N LEU A 265 -14.27 -9.00 -22.21
CA LEU A 265 -14.08 -10.38 -22.67
C LEU A 265 -15.25 -10.84 -23.55
N ALA A 266 -16.49 -10.56 -23.16
CA ALA A 266 -17.70 -10.92 -23.90
C ALA A 266 -17.76 -10.22 -25.25
N GLY A 267 -17.59 -8.89 -25.28
CA GLY A 267 -17.62 -8.07 -26.49
C GLY A 267 -16.53 -8.43 -27.51
N LYS A 268 -15.43 -9.07 -27.07
CA LYS A 268 -14.35 -9.56 -27.93
C LYS A 268 -14.44 -11.06 -28.26
N GLY A 269 -15.45 -11.77 -27.78
CA GLY A 269 -15.58 -13.22 -27.99
C GLY A 269 -14.47 -14.04 -27.31
N LEU A 270 -13.98 -13.55 -26.16
CA LEU A 270 -12.91 -14.16 -25.36
C LEU A 270 -13.44 -14.90 -24.13
N LEU A 271 -14.68 -14.61 -23.71
CA LEU A 271 -15.28 -15.08 -22.45
C LEU A 271 -15.25 -16.61 -22.25
N TYR A 272 -15.46 -17.38 -23.32
CA TYR A 272 -15.52 -18.86 -23.27
C TYR A 272 -14.17 -19.55 -23.43
N ARG A 273 -13.08 -18.78 -23.57
CA ARG A 273 -11.75 -19.34 -23.75
C ARG A 273 -11.10 -19.59 -22.38
N PRO A 274 -10.11 -20.50 -22.30
CA PRO A 274 -9.37 -20.72 -21.05
C PRO A 274 -8.67 -19.45 -20.59
N LEU A 275 -8.92 -19.03 -19.35
CA LEU A 275 -8.41 -17.79 -18.79
C LEU A 275 -7.23 -18.06 -17.83
N HIS A 276 -6.17 -17.27 -17.98
CA HIS A 276 -5.04 -17.25 -17.07
C HIS A 276 -4.89 -15.85 -16.46
N ILE A 277 -5.08 -15.74 -15.15
CA ILE A 277 -5.02 -14.46 -14.44
C ILE A 277 -3.62 -14.27 -13.84
N ILE A 278 -3.06 -13.07 -13.99
CA ILE A 278 -1.76 -12.68 -13.43
C ILE A 278 -1.93 -11.36 -12.68
N SER A 279 -1.68 -11.34 -11.37
CA SER A 279 -1.50 -10.09 -10.61
C SER A 279 -0.01 -9.73 -10.62
N ALA A 280 0.38 -8.73 -11.41
CA ALA A 280 1.77 -8.31 -11.58
C ALA A 280 1.84 -6.86 -12.10
N ASN A 281 3.05 -6.27 -12.08
CA ASN A 281 3.30 -5.03 -12.79
C ASN A 281 2.94 -5.20 -14.28
N LEU A 282 2.09 -4.30 -14.80
CA LEU A 282 1.56 -4.36 -16.16
C LEU A 282 2.65 -4.37 -17.23
N HIS A 283 3.75 -3.68 -17.00
CA HIS A 283 4.84 -3.62 -17.97
C HIS A 283 5.57 -4.96 -18.10
N SER A 284 5.64 -5.77 -17.03
CA SER A 284 6.44 -7.00 -17.04
C SER A 284 5.96 -7.99 -18.09
N VAL A 285 4.66 -8.32 -18.09
CA VAL A 285 4.10 -9.31 -19.03
C VAL A 285 4.08 -8.76 -20.46
N MET A 286 3.71 -7.49 -20.64
CA MET A 286 3.74 -6.83 -21.94
C MET A 286 5.17 -6.84 -22.53
N ASN A 287 6.17 -6.48 -21.74
CA ASN A 287 7.55 -6.45 -22.19
C ASN A 287 8.04 -7.85 -22.55
N SER A 288 7.74 -8.86 -21.73
CA SER A 288 8.12 -10.24 -22.03
C SER A 288 7.56 -10.74 -23.36
N LEU A 289 6.32 -10.39 -23.68
CA LEU A 289 5.66 -10.87 -24.90
C LEU A 289 5.99 -10.05 -26.16
N PHE A 290 6.30 -8.75 -26.03
CA PHE A 290 6.32 -7.85 -27.17
C PHE A 290 7.62 -7.05 -27.35
N ALA A 291 8.45 -6.90 -26.32
CA ALA A 291 9.61 -5.99 -26.39
C ALA A 291 10.63 -6.42 -27.43
N ALA A 292 10.95 -7.72 -27.47
CA ALA A 292 11.93 -8.28 -28.40
C ALA A 292 11.61 -7.90 -29.86
N LYS A 293 10.35 -8.06 -30.28
CA LYS A 293 9.94 -7.63 -31.63
C LYS A 293 9.88 -6.13 -31.79
N ALA A 294 9.18 -5.45 -30.88
CA ALA A 294 8.91 -4.03 -31.01
C ALA A 294 10.19 -3.19 -31.11
N LEU A 295 11.29 -3.69 -30.53
CA LEU A 295 12.58 -3.03 -30.52
C LEU A 295 13.60 -3.61 -31.52
N GLY A 296 13.25 -4.67 -32.26
CA GLY A 296 14.18 -5.36 -33.17
C GLY A 296 15.35 -6.03 -32.45
N LYS A 297 15.08 -6.54 -31.25
CA LYS A 297 16.03 -7.14 -30.30
C LYS A 297 15.66 -8.62 -30.06
N GLU A 298 15.37 -9.37 -31.11
CA GLU A 298 14.89 -10.76 -31.02
C GLU A 298 15.87 -11.76 -30.39
N ARG A 299 17.14 -11.38 -30.21
CA ARG A 299 18.21 -12.22 -29.63
C ARG A 299 18.63 -11.79 -28.23
N GLU A 300 18.01 -10.75 -27.68
CA GLU A 300 18.33 -10.31 -26.32
C GLU A 300 17.50 -11.10 -25.30
N GLU A 301 18.14 -11.41 -24.17
CA GLU A 301 17.47 -12.07 -23.04
C GLU A 301 16.41 -11.13 -22.43
N LEU A 302 15.38 -11.73 -21.83
CA LEU A 302 14.30 -11.01 -21.15
C LEU A 302 14.79 -10.03 -20.09
N GLU A 303 15.86 -10.40 -19.36
CA GLU A 303 16.43 -9.55 -18.31
C GLU A 303 17.03 -8.27 -18.90
N ASP A 304 17.73 -8.36 -20.03
CA ASP A 304 18.35 -7.21 -20.68
C ASP A 304 17.28 -6.27 -21.26
N LEU A 305 16.25 -6.83 -21.89
CA LEU A 305 15.08 -6.07 -22.37
C LEU A 305 14.36 -5.35 -21.23
N ALA A 306 14.16 -6.03 -20.10
CA ALA A 306 13.54 -5.44 -18.92
C ALA A 306 14.41 -4.31 -18.32
N ARG A 307 15.73 -4.48 -18.29
CA ARG A 307 16.69 -3.48 -17.80
C ARG A 307 16.70 -2.23 -18.68
N ASP A 308 16.68 -2.39 -19.99
CA ASP A 308 16.61 -1.26 -20.91
C ASP A 308 15.30 -0.47 -20.74
N LEU A 309 14.18 -1.18 -20.60
CA LEU A 309 12.86 -0.56 -20.50
C LEU A 309 12.59 0.08 -19.12
N SER A 310 13.31 -0.33 -18.08
CA SER A 310 13.19 0.26 -16.74
C SER A 310 13.85 1.64 -16.60
N ILE A 311 14.77 2.00 -17.51
CA ILE A 311 15.45 3.30 -17.49
C ILE A 311 14.47 4.42 -17.85
N GLU A 312 14.31 5.41 -16.98
CA GLU A 312 13.32 6.50 -17.13
C GLU A 312 13.45 7.23 -18.48
N SER A 313 14.68 7.52 -18.94
CA SER A 313 14.95 8.21 -20.21
C SER A 313 14.52 7.42 -21.45
N ASN A 314 14.26 6.11 -21.34
CA ASN A 314 13.84 5.25 -22.46
C ASN A 314 12.32 5.26 -22.70
N GLY A 315 11.64 6.37 -22.41
CA GLY A 315 10.19 6.51 -22.59
C GLY A 315 9.68 6.21 -24.00
N ARG A 316 10.47 6.57 -25.04
CA ARG A 316 10.12 6.25 -26.44
C ARG A 316 10.11 4.74 -26.72
N MET A 317 11.02 3.98 -26.12
CA MET A 317 11.05 2.53 -26.27
C MET A 317 9.81 1.91 -25.63
N ARG A 318 9.46 2.31 -24.41
CA ARG A 318 8.23 1.85 -23.74
C ARG A 318 6.98 2.14 -24.56
N GLN A 319 6.90 3.33 -25.17
CA GLN A 319 5.78 3.70 -26.03
C GLN A 319 5.70 2.80 -27.27
N ALA A 320 6.82 2.53 -27.94
CA ALA A 320 6.86 1.64 -29.10
C ALA A 320 6.43 0.20 -28.76
N VAL A 321 6.88 -0.34 -27.61
CA VAL A 321 6.44 -1.66 -27.12
C VAL A 321 4.94 -1.68 -26.87
N ARG A 322 4.40 -0.64 -26.21
CA ARG A 322 2.96 -0.53 -25.92
C ARG A 322 2.11 -0.46 -27.19
N GLU A 323 2.50 0.37 -28.16
CA GLU A 323 1.80 0.47 -29.45
C GLU A 323 1.81 -0.85 -30.21
N TYR A 324 2.96 -1.53 -30.23
CA TYR A 324 3.08 -2.85 -30.83
C TYR A 324 2.20 -3.88 -30.12
N ALA A 325 2.20 -3.91 -28.78
CA ALA A 325 1.38 -4.82 -28.00
C ALA A 325 -0.12 -4.63 -28.31
N ILE A 326 -0.60 -3.37 -28.36
CA ILE A 326 -2.00 -3.05 -28.70
C ILE A 326 -2.36 -3.55 -30.11
N ALA A 327 -1.47 -3.33 -31.08
CA ALA A 327 -1.66 -3.80 -32.45
C ALA A 327 -1.67 -5.34 -32.56
N ASN A 328 -1.04 -6.05 -31.62
CA ASN A 328 -0.86 -7.50 -31.63
C ASN A 328 -1.60 -8.22 -30.50
N GLY A 329 -2.78 -7.70 -30.12
CA GLY A 329 -3.75 -8.43 -29.31
C GLY A 329 -3.73 -8.16 -27.82
N MET A 330 -2.96 -7.18 -27.35
CA MET A 330 -3.16 -6.59 -26.02
C MET A 330 -4.30 -5.57 -26.08
N HIS A 331 -5.17 -5.62 -25.07
CA HIS A 331 -6.20 -4.62 -24.82
C HIS A 331 -6.03 -4.12 -23.40
N GLU A 332 -5.93 -2.81 -23.22
CA GLU A 332 -5.86 -2.20 -21.90
C GLU A 332 -7.24 -1.66 -21.53
N GLU A 333 -7.75 -2.08 -20.38
CA GLU A 333 -8.98 -1.61 -19.79
C GLU A 333 -8.62 -0.65 -18.65
N GLU A 334 -8.92 0.63 -18.85
CA GLU A 334 -8.72 1.65 -17.83
C GLU A 334 -9.71 1.46 -16.67
N ASP A 335 -9.25 1.67 -15.44
CA ASP A 335 -10.11 1.58 -14.27
C ASP A 335 -11.08 2.77 -14.18
N GLN A 336 -12.31 2.55 -14.65
CA GLN A 336 -13.39 3.53 -14.51
C GLN A 336 -14.10 3.43 -13.16
N ALA A 337 -13.97 2.29 -12.46
CA ALA A 337 -14.63 2.01 -11.20
C ALA A 337 -13.96 2.73 -10.00
N GLY A 338 -12.72 3.20 -10.16
CA GLY A 338 -11.97 3.89 -9.10
C GLY A 338 -11.23 2.96 -8.15
N THR A 339 -11.10 1.68 -8.49
CA THR A 339 -10.26 0.71 -7.76
C THR A 339 -8.77 1.06 -7.76
N GLY A 340 -8.30 1.80 -8.77
CA GLY A 340 -6.90 2.05 -9.07
C GLY A 340 -6.17 0.84 -9.67
N ILE A 341 -6.90 -0.19 -10.15
CA ILE A 341 -6.32 -1.41 -10.72
C ILE A 341 -6.62 -1.46 -12.21
N THR A 342 -5.64 -1.11 -13.03
CA THR A 342 -5.70 -1.25 -14.48
C THR A 342 -5.54 -2.72 -14.88
N VAL A 343 -6.18 -3.13 -15.98
CA VAL A 343 -6.13 -4.50 -16.49
C VAL A 343 -5.71 -4.54 -17.95
N GLN A 344 -4.91 -5.54 -18.31
CA GLN A 344 -4.54 -5.85 -19.67
C GLN A 344 -5.02 -7.25 -20.05
N ILE A 345 -5.72 -7.36 -21.18
CA ILE A 345 -6.23 -8.62 -21.73
C ILE A 345 -5.42 -8.94 -22.99
N PHE A 346 -4.81 -10.12 -23.04
CA PHE A 346 -4.00 -10.58 -24.16
C PHE A 346 -4.69 -11.74 -24.88
N ASP A 347 -5.07 -11.51 -26.13
CA ASP A 347 -5.53 -12.57 -27.04
C ASP A 347 -4.30 -13.29 -27.62
N THR A 348 -3.99 -14.46 -27.06
CA THR A 348 -2.79 -15.22 -27.45
C THR A 348 -2.76 -15.64 -28.91
N THR A 349 -3.91 -15.66 -29.59
CA THR A 349 -4.01 -16.01 -31.02
C THR A 349 -3.46 -14.92 -31.94
N LYS A 350 -3.25 -13.71 -31.41
CA LYS A 350 -2.69 -12.57 -32.14
C LYS A 350 -1.19 -12.36 -31.87
N ILE A 351 -0.62 -13.11 -30.93
CA ILE A 351 0.80 -13.06 -30.61
C ILE A 351 1.57 -13.89 -31.65
N ILE A 352 2.67 -13.34 -32.16
CA ILE A 352 3.49 -13.98 -33.19
C ILE A 352 4.57 -14.84 -32.49
N PRO A 353 4.50 -16.19 -32.56
CA PRO A 353 5.35 -17.06 -31.75
C PRO A 353 6.84 -16.97 -32.07
N GLY A 354 7.19 -16.94 -33.36
CA GLY A 354 8.59 -16.99 -33.83
C GLY A 354 9.45 -15.76 -33.53
N ILE A 355 8.98 -14.89 -32.63
CA ILE A 355 9.63 -13.63 -32.25
C ILE A 355 9.67 -13.48 -30.71
N LEU A 356 9.10 -14.46 -29.98
CA LEU A 356 9.20 -14.49 -28.53
C LEU A 356 10.65 -14.85 -28.13
N PRO A 357 11.15 -14.29 -27.02
CA PRO A 357 12.41 -14.72 -26.41
C PRO A 357 12.41 -16.23 -26.13
N GLU A 358 13.57 -16.88 -26.26
CA GLU A 358 13.70 -18.34 -26.11
C GLU A 358 13.28 -18.83 -24.71
N GLU A 359 13.37 -17.97 -23.70
CA GLU A 359 12.98 -18.26 -22.33
C GLU A 359 11.46 -18.42 -22.17
N ILE A 360 10.67 -17.94 -23.14
CA ILE A 360 9.22 -18.15 -23.20
C ILE A 360 8.95 -19.45 -23.95
N ASN A 361 8.71 -20.52 -23.19
CA ASN A 361 8.34 -21.83 -23.74
C ASN A 361 6.92 -21.81 -24.33
N TRP A 362 6.79 -21.27 -25.54
CA TRP A 362 5.53 -21.09 -26.24
C TRP A 362 5.09 -22.40 -26.92
N ASN A 363 3.93 -22.93 -26.51
CA ASN A 363 3.36 -24.13 -27.11
C ASN A 363 2.34 -23.76 -28.21
N GLU A 364 2.81 -23.75 -29.46
CA GLU A 364 1.99 -23.37 -30.62
C GLU A 364 0.75 -24.27 -30.80
N GLU A 365 0.89 -25.59 -30.60
CA GLU A 365 -0.21 -26.55 -30.76
C GLU A 365 -1.31 -26.30 -29.71
N TYR A 366 -0.91 -26.15 -28.45
CA TYR A 366 -1.84 -25.87 -27.36
C TYR A 366 -2.61 -24.56 -27.62
N ILE A 367 -1.92 -23.52 -28.06
CA ILE A 367 -2.51 -22.20 -28.29
C ILE A 367 -3.41 -22.20 -29.52
N ALA A 368 -3.04 -22.90 -30.59
CA ALA A 368 -3.90 -23.07 -31.76
C ALA A 368 -5.21 -23.81 -31.41
N GLN A 369 -5.13 -24.82 -30.53
CA GLN A 369 -6.27 -25.64 -30.12
C GLN A 369 -7.17 -24.94 -29.10
N HIS A 370 -6.58 -24.41 -28.03
CA HIS A 370 -7.32 -23.93 -26.85
C HIS A 370 -7.51 -22.41 -26.84
N LYS A 371 -6.66 -21.67 -27.56
CA LYS A 371 -6.73 -20.20 -27.72
C LYS A 371 -6.86 -19.46 -26.38
N PRO A 372 -5.98 -19.72 -25.40
CA PRO A 372 -6.10 -19.16 -24.05
C PRO A 372 -6.04 -17.63 -24.06
N VAL A 373 -6.53 -17.01 -22.99
CA VAL A 373 -6.48 -15.56 -22.79
C VAL A 373 -5.74 -15.27 -21.50
N ILE A 374 -4.82 -14.32 -21.55
CA ILE A 374 -4.09 -13.87 -20.36
C ILE A 374 -4.74 -12.56 -19.89
N ILE A 375 -5.08 -12.49 -18.61
CA ILE A 375 -5.58 -11.29 -17.96
C ILE A 375 -4.51 -10.88 -16.96
N VAL A 376 -3.91 -9.72 -17.15
CA VAL A 376 -2.92 -9.14 -16.24
C VAL A 376 -3.57 -7.98 -15.51
N MET A 377 -3.66 -8.06 -14.20
CA MET A 377 -4.16 -6.98 -13.35
C MET A 377 -3.01 -6.37 -12.56
N ASP A 378 -3.03 -5.06 -12.41
CA ASP A 378 -2.10 -4.35 -11.54
C ASP A 378 -2.33 -4.72 -10.05
N TYR A 379 -1.43 -4.30 -9.18
CA TYR A 379 -1.46 -4.66 -7.77
C TYR A 379 -2.67 -4.07 -7.04
N ALA A 380 -3.49 -4.96 -6.46
CA ALA A 380 -4.46 -4.59 -5.45
C ALA A 380 -3.77 -4.22 -4.12
N PHE A 381 -4.48 -3.49 -3.25
CA PHE A 381 -3.96 -3.10 -1.95
C PHE A 381 -4.72 -3.76 -0.78
N GLY A 382 -4.04 -4.58 0.01
CA GLY A 382 -4.59 -5.20 1.21
C GLY A 382 -5.91 -5.95 0.95
N GLU A 383 -6.96 -5.62 1.70
CA GLU A 383 -8.29 -6.26 1.60
C GLU A 383 -8.94 -6.09 0.22
N GLN A 384 -8.56 -5.09 -0.56
CA GLN A 384 -9.03 -4.91 -1.94
C GLN A 384 -8.75 -6.15 -2.82
N ALA A 385 -7.65 -6.87 -2.56
CA ALA A 385 -7.32 -8.10 -3.27
C ALA A 385 -8.41 -9.18 -3.14
N TYR A 386 -9.07 -9.24 -1.97
CA TYR A 386 -10.22 -10.11 -1.78
C TYR A 386 -11.39 -9.60 -2.61
N GLU A 387 -11.76 -8.32 -2.47
CA GLU A 387 -12.92 -7.74 -3.16
C GLU A 387 -12.83 -7.95 -4.69
N THR A 388 -11.71 -7.57 -5.31
CA THR A 388 -11.57 -7.66 -6.77
C THR A 388 -11.50 -9.09 -7.27
N MET A 389 -10.75 -9.96 -6.60
CA MET A 389 -10.65 -11.37 -7.02
C MET A 389 -11.98 -12.09 -6.79
N ASP A 390 -12.71 -11.80 -5.72
CA ASP A 390 -14.01 -12.42 -5.43
C ASP A 390 -15.03 -12.11 -6.52
N GLU A 391 -15.12 -10.84 -6.90
CA GLU A 391 -16.04 -10.37 -7.94
C GLU A 391 -15.65 -10.87 -9.34
N LEU A 392 -14.35 -10.89 -9.66
CA LEU A 392 -13.86 -11.39 -10.94
C LEU A 392 -14.17 -12.88 -11.13
N LEU A 393 -14.04 -13.69 -10.07
CA LEU A 393 -14.23 -15.15 -10.15
C LEU A 393 -15.71 -15.57 -10.04
N LYS A 394 -16.66 -14.64 -9.86
CA LYS A 394 -18.09 -14.93 -10.04
C LYS A 394 -18.41 -15.18 -11.51
N PRO A 395 -19.47 -15.96 -11.82
CA PRO A 395 -19.99 -16.06 -13.19
C PRO A 395 -20.24 -14.69 -13.82
N TYR A 396 -20.25 -14.66 -15.16
CA TYR A 396 -20.76 -13.53 -15.92
C TYR A 396 -22.28 -13.64 -16.03
N GLU A 397 -22.99 -12.63 -15.56
CA GLU A 397 -24.45 -12.57 -15.60
C GLU A 397 -24.90 -12.06 -16.98
N ALA A 398 -25.36 -12.96 -17.85
CA ALA A 398 -26.03 -12.60 -19.10
C ALA A 398 -27.56 -12.71 -18.93
N GLU A 399 -28.33 -12.03 -19.80
CA GLU A 399 -29.80 -11.87 -19.67
C GLU A 399 -30.56 -13.17 -19.32
N ASP A 400 -30.14 -14.30 -19.87
CA ASP A 400 -30.83 -15.59 -19.71
C ASP A 400 -30.04 -16.66 -18.93
N LYS A 401 -28.76 -16.42 -18.60
CA LYS A 401 -27.90 -17.41 -17.93
C LYS A 401 -26.63 -16.83 -17.31
N ASP A 402 -26.24 -17.43 -16.20
CA ASP A 402 -24.91 -17.27 -15.62
C ASP A 402 -23.89 -18.09 -16.41
N ILE A 403 -22.80 -17.46 -16.81
CA ILE A 403 -21.70 -18.09 -17.57
C ILE A 403 -20.48 -18.20 -16.63
N PRO A 404 -20.14 -19.41 -16.15
CA PRO A 404 -18.90 -19.61 -15.41
C PRO A 404 -17.69 -19.27 -16.27
N LEU A 405 -16.67 -18.67 -15.64
CA LEU A 405 -15.41 -18.36 -16.30
C LEU A 405 -14.49 -19.58 -16.28
N ASP A 406 -13.88 -19.90 -17.42
CA ASP A 406 -12.96 -21.04 -17.54
C ASP A 406 -11.54 -20.68 -17.03
N VAL A 407 -11.42 -20.38 -15.73
CA VAL A 407 -10.14 -19.98 -15.13
C VAL A 407 -9.25 -21.21 -14.89
N GLN A 408 -8.16 -21.30 -15.64
CA GLN A 408 -7.20 -22.41 -15.61
C GLN A 408 -6.04 -22.18 -14.64
N SER A 409 -5.57 -20.94 -14.51
CA SER A 409 -4.53 -20.62 -13.53
C SER A 409 -4.60 -19.19 -13.02
N ILE A 410 -4.10 -19.00 -11.80
CA ILE A 410 -3.94 -17.69 -11.16
C ILE A 410 -2.50 -17.57 -10.67
N SER A 411 -1.79 -16.55 -11.15
CA SER A 411 -0.42 -16.25 -10.77
C SER A 411 -0.39 -14.92 -10.03
N ILE A 412 0.21 -14.87 -8.86
CA ILE A 412 0.31 -13.66 -8.04
C ILE A 412 1.77 -13.39 -7.75
N MET A 413 2.23 -12.27 -8.27
CA MET A 413 3.57 -11.77 -8.04
C MET A 413 3.48 -10.49 -7.22
N GLY A 414 4.52 -10.15 -6.48
CA GLY A 414 4.53 -8.90 -5.73
C GLY A 414 5.83 -8.66 -4.98
N LYS A 415 5.93 -7.47 -4.41
CA LYS A 415 6.99 -7.16 -3.45
C LYS A 415 6.60 -7.68 -2.07
N ALA A 416 7.60 -8.08 -1.29
CA ALA A 416 7.41 -8.46 0.09
C ALA A 416 8.66 -8.13 0.93
N GLY A 417 8.47 -8.04 2.24
CA GLY A 417 9.58 -7.94 3.19
C GLY A 417 10.11 -9.34 3.48
N ILE A 418 11.40 -9.57 3.28
CA ILE A 418 12.03 -10.87 3.51
C ILE A 418 12.49 -11.01 4.97
N LEU A 419 12.17 -12.14 5.61
CA LEU A 419 12.64 -12.42 6.98
C LEU A 419 13.88 -13.31 6.99
N GLU A 420 14.05 -14.14 5.96
CA GLU A 420 15.19 -15.02 5.76
C GLU A 420 15.81 -14.74 4.39
N GLY A 421 16.89 -13.96 4.33
CA GLY A 421 17.55 -13.57 3.08
C GLY A 421 17.84 -12.07 2.98
N ASP A 422 18.15 -11.60 1.78
CA ASP A 422 18.51 -10.20 1.49
C ASP A 422 17.60 -9.62 0.40
N LYS A 423 17.65 -8.29 0.23
CA LYS A 423 16.94 -7.59 -0.84
C LYS A 423 17.29 -8.20 -2.21
N GLY A 424 16.26 -8.43 -3.04
CA GLY A 424 16.36 -9.05 -4.36
C GLY A 424 16.12 -10.56 -4.39
N ASP A 425 16.22 -11.26 -3.25
CA ASP A 425 15.90 -12.69 -3.19
C ASP A 425 14.40 -12.97 -3.41
N ILE A 426 14.08 -14.22 -3.75
CA ILE A 426 12.72 -14.65 -4.09
C ILE A 426 12.13 -15.47 -2.94
N MET A 427 10.86 -15.22 -2.63
CA MET A 427 10.06 -15.99 -1.68
C MET A 427 8.95 -16.73 -2.43
N VAL A 428 8.91 -18.04 -2.30
CA VAL A 428 7.88 -18.92 -2.89
C VAL A 428 7.02 -19.46 -1.75
N PRO A 429 5.82 -18.91 -1.51
CA PRO A 429 5.00 -19.31 -0.37
C PRO A 429 4.45 -20.72 -0.52
N THR A 430 4.35 -21.42 0.61
CA THR A 430 3.61 -22.69 0.75
C THR A 430 2.28 -22.51 1.48
N ALA A 431 2.11 -21.38 2.18
CA ALA A 431 0.88 -20.98 2.85
C ALA A 431 0.88 -19.47 3.09
N HIS A 432 -0.30 -18.88 3.27
CA HIS A 432 -0.48 -17.55 3.84
C HIS A 432 -1.11 -17.63 5.23
N VAL A 433 -0.44 -17.04 6.22
CA VAL A 433 -0.91 -16.92 7.60
C VAL A 433 -1.44 -15.51 7.79
N PHE A 434 -2.71 -15.37 8.17
CA PHE A 434 -3.33 -14.05 8.23
C PHE A 434 -3.20 -13.42 9.63
N GLU A 435 -2.45 -12.33 9.73
CA GLU A 435 -2.19 -11.65 11.00
C GLU A 435 -3.48 -11.15 11.66
N GLY A 436 -3.58 -11.35 12.98
CA GLY A 436 -4.71 -10.86 13.78
C GLY A 436 -5.97 -11.69 13.66
N THR A 437 -5.97 -12.77 12.87
CA THR A 437 -7.09 -13.71 12.73
C THR A 437 -6.66 -15.15 13.05
N ALA A 438 -7.61 -16.09 12.98
CA ALA A 438 -7.33 -17.52 13.03
C ALA A 438 -7.21 -18.15 11.62
N ASP A 439 -7.34 -17.33 10.56
CA ASP A 439 -7.40 -17.79 9.19
C ASP A 439 -6.00 -18.09 8.67
N ASN A 440 -5.84 -19.27 8.06
CA ASN A 440 -4.59 -19.73 7.49
C ASN A 440 -4.91 -20.50 6.20
N TYR A 441 -4.15 -20.23 5.15
CA TYR A 441 -4.42 -20.73 3.82
C TYR A 441 -3.22 -21.50 3.27
N PRO A 442 -3.13 -22.82 3.52
CA PRO A 442 -2.19 -23.68 2.82
C PRO A 442 -2.67 -23.97 1.39
N PHE A 443 -1.74 -24.08 0.45
CA PHE A 443 -2.05 -24.39 -0.95
C PHE A 443 -0.87 -25.07 -1.64
N GLU A 444 -1.15 -25.72 -2.77
CA GLU A 444 -0.11 -26.25 -3.64
C GLU A 444 0.35 -25.15 -4.59
N ASN A 445 1.57 -24.64 -4.38
CA ASN A 445 2.20 -23.69 -5.26
C ASN A 445 2.91 -24.46 -6.40
N HIS A 446 2.55 -24.16 -7.64
CA HIS A 446 3.23 -24.75 -8.81
C HIS A 446 4.61 -24.14 -9.04
N LEU A 447 4.97 -23.03 -8.39
CA LEU A 447 6.36 -22.58 -8.35
C LEU A 447 7.11 -23.30 -7.23
N LYS A 448 8.38 -23.62 -7.52
CA LYS A 448 9.32 -24.26 -6.60
C LYS A 448 10.67 -23.56 -6.68
N ALA A 449 11.46 -23.59 -5.62
CA ALA A 449 12.83 -23.09 -5.58
C ALA A 449 13.68 -23.65 -6.71
N ALA A 450 13.49 -24.94 -7.05
CA ALA A 450 14.15 -25.61 -8.16
C ALA A 450 13.93 -24.92 -9.52
N HIS A 451 12.81 -24.21 -9.72
CA HIS A 451 12.53 -23.49 -10.97
C HIS A 451 13.42 -22.25 -11.16
N PHE A 452 14.11 -21.81 -10.11
CA PHE A 452 14.98 -20.64 -10.10
C PHE A 452 16.46 -21.02 -9.93
N GLU A 453 16.80 -22.31 -9.87
CA GLU A 453 18.18 -22.77 -9.79
C GLU A 453 19.00 -22.27 -10.99
N GLY A 454 20.21 -21.78 -10.71
CA GLY A 454 21.10 -21.23 -11.75
C GLY A 454 20.75 -19.82 -12.24
N LYS A 455 19.74 -19.15 -11.66
CA LYS A 455 19.34 -17.77 -12.01
C LYS A 455 19.98 -16.67 -11.14
N GLY A 456 20.93 -17.02 -10.26
CA GLY A 456 21.78 -16.06 -9.53
C GLY A 456 21.14 -15.41 -8.28
N LEU A 457 19.89 -15.72 -7.96
CA LEU A 457 19.19 -15.25 -6.75
C LEU A 457 18.95 -16.41 -5.78
N ARG A 458 18.93 -16.13 -4.48
CA ARG A 458 18.48 -17.14 -3.51
C ARG A 458 16.97 -17.20 -3.51
N VAL A 459 16.44 -18.40 -3.28
CA VAL A 459 15.01 -18.64 -3.23
C VAL A 459 14.67 -19.36 -1.93
N PHE A 460 13.66 -18.84 -1.24
CA PHE A 460 13.19 -19.36 0.03
C PHE A 460 11.77 -19.89 -0.13
N GLU A 461 11.52 -21.10 0.38
CA GLU A 461 10.20 -21.73 0.39
C GLU A 461 9.68 -21.84 1.81
N GLY A 462 8.44 -21.41 2.04
CA GLY A 462 7.83 -21.47 3.37
C GLY A 462 6.59 -20.61 3.53
N PRO A 463 6.02 -20.53 4.74
CA PRO A 463 4.85 -19.70 5.00
C PRO A 463 5.17 -18.20 4.85
N MET A 464 4.23 -17.45 4.28
CA MET A 464 4.24 -15.99 4.26
C MET A 464 3.20 -15.45 5.24
N ILE A 465 3.49 -14.32 5.88
CA ILE A 465 2.52 -13.62 6.73
C ILE A 465 1.83 -12.52 5.92
N SER A 466 0.50 -12.58 5.86
CA SER A 466 -0.31 -11.46 5.38
C SER A 466 -0.60 -10.52 6.55
N VAL A 467 0.04 -9.36 6.59
CA VAL A 467 -0.07 -8.39 7.68
C VAL A 467 -1.17 -7.36 7.42
N LEU A 468 -1.71 -6.78 8.49
CA LEU A 468 -2.73 -5.71 8.35
C LEU A 468 -2.17 -4.41 7.76
N GLY A 469 -0.88 -4.18 7.98
CA GLY A 469 -0.16 -3.01 7.48
C GLY A 469 1.33 -3.14 7.79
N THR A 470 2.16 -2.82 6.81
CA THR A 470 3.62 -2.81 6.97
C THR A 470 4.08 -1.77 7.98
N SER A 471 3.32 -0.68 8.11
CA SER A 471 3.49 0.39 9.11
C SER A 471 3.26 -0.05 10.56
N LEU A 472 2.67 -1.24 10.78
CA LEU A 472 2.34 -1.77 12.09
C LEU A 472 3.37 -2.81 12.58
N GLN A 473 4.41 -3.08 11.80
CA GLN A 473 5.37 -4.13 12.12
C GLN A 473 6.50 -3.62 13.03
N ASN A 474 7.02 -4.50 13.88
CA ASN A 474 8.19 -4.26 14.71
C ASN A 474 9.09 -5.51 14.77
N LYS A 475 10.35 -5.32 15.16
CA LYS A 475 11.36 -6.39 15.20
C LYS A 475 10.94 -7.60 16.05
N ASP A 476 10.19 -7.39 17.12
CA ASP A 476 9.78 -8.47 18.02
C ASP A 476 8.74 -9.40 17.39
N ILE A 477 7.76 -8.84 16.69
CA ILE A 477 6.76 -9.62 15.93
C ILE A 477 7.42 -10.36 14.77
N MET A 478 8.26 -9.66 14.01
CA MET A 478 8.93 -10.24 12.84
C MET A 478 9.86 -11.39 13.26
N ARG A 479 10.63 -11.21 14.34
CA ARG A 479 11.43 -12.30 14.93
C ARG A 479 10.56 -13.45 15.41
N TYR A 480 9.39 -13.18 15.99
CA TYR A 480 8.46 -14.24 16.38
C TYR A 480 7.99 -15.05 15.17
N PHE A 481 7.59 -14.42 14.07
CA PHE A 481 7.18 -15.14 12.87
C PHE A 481 8.32 -15.96 12.26
N LEU A 482 9.54 -15.43 12.25
CA LEU A 482 10.72 -16.12 11.76
C LEU A 482 11.14 -17.31 12.65
N SER A 483 11.25 -17.11 13.97
CA SER A 483 11.90 -18.07 14.88
C SER A 483 10.95 -19.06 15.56
N SER A 484 9.64 -18.80 15.53
CA SER A 484 8.64 -19.71 16.08
C SER A 484 8.37 -20.90 15.14
N SER A 485 7.38 -21.73 15.51
CA SER A 485 6.91 -22.83 14.67
C SER A 485 6.35 -22.38 13.31
N TRP A 486 6.06 -21.10 13.13
CA TRP A 486 5.64 -20.55 11.84
C TRP A 486 6.74 -20.62 10.79
N LYS A 487 8.01 -20.37 11.17
CA LYS A 487 9.16 -20.33 10.24
C LYS A 487 8.85 -19.51 8.98
N ALA A 488 8.24 -18.35 9.17
CA ALA A 488 7.81 -17.53 8.06
C ALA A 488 9.04 -16.97 7.32
N ILE A 489 9.01 -17.07 5.99
CA ILE A 489 10.10 -16.61 5.13
C ILE A 489 10.00 -15.12 4.77
N GLY A 490 8.81 -14.54 4.93
CA GLY A 490 8.54 -13.15 4.60
C GLY A 490 7.14 -12.69 5.02
N LEU A 491 6.85 -11.42 4.72
CA LEU A 491 5.55 -10.80 4.94
C LEU A 491 5.11 -9.88 3.80
N GLU A 492 3.81 -9.79 3.59
CA GLU A 492 3.12 -9.06 2.53
C GLU A 492 1.70 -8.68 3.00
N MET A 493 0.84 -8.09 2.18
CA MET A 493 -0.46 -7.57 2.65
C MET A 493 -1.68 -8.21 1.94
N GLU A 494 -1.50 -9.02 0.90
CA GLU A 494 -2.58 -9.38 -0.04
C GLU A 494 -2.86 -10.89 -0.15
N GLY A 495 -1.89 -11.74 0.16
CA GLY A 495 -1.86 -13.15 -0.22
C GLY A 495 -2.99 -13.96 0.40
N ALA A 496 -3.22 -13.78 1.71
CA ALA A 496 -4.37 -14.38 2.40
C ALA A 496 -5.71 -13.89 1.82
N HIS A 497 -5.80 -12.62 1.38
CA HIS A 497 -7.00 -12.07 0.79
C HIS A 497 -7.31 -12.68 -0.59
N TYR A 498 -6.29 -12.78 -1.45
CA TYR A 498 -6.42 -13.49 -2.72
C TYR A 498 -6.78 -14.97 -2.51
N GLN A 499 -6.06 -15.66 -1.64
CA GLN A 499 -6.27 -17.09 -1.43
C GLN A 499 -7.65 -17.38 -0.83
N LYS A 500 -8.16 -16.49 0.04
CA LYS A 500 -9.54 -16.55 0.53
C LYS A 500 -10.56 -16.50 -0.61
N ALA A 501 -10.43 -15.56 -1.55
CA ALA A 501 -11.34 -15.45 -2.70
C ALA A 501 -11.23 -16.66 -3.64
N ILE A 502 -10.00 -17.05 -3.97
CA ILE A 502 -9.70 -18.19 -4.87
C ILE A 502 -10.23 -19.49 -4.30
N GLN A 503 -10.00 -19.76 -3.01
CA GLN A 503 -10.47 -20.98 -2.36
C GLN A 503 -12.01 -20.99 -2.25
N ALA A 504 -12.63 -19.84 -1.96
CA ALA A 504 -14.09 -19.73 -1.96
C ALA A 504 -14.68 -19.99 -3.36
N ALA A 505 -14.08 -19.45 -4.42
CA ALA A 505 -14.51 -19.64 -5.79
C ALA A 505 -14.31 -21.10 -6.26
N SER A 506 -13.13 -21.68 -6.04
CA SER A 506 -12.76 -23.01 -6.54
C SER A 506 -13.31 -24.16 -5.69
N LYS A 507 -13.38 -24.04 -4.36
CA LYS A 507 -13.73 -25.16 -3.46
C LYS A 507 -15.15 -25.11 -2.90
N ILE A 508 -15.73 -23.91 -2.76
CA ILE A 508 -17.05 -23.73 -2.12
C ILE A 508 -18.11 -23.42 -3.17
N ARG A 509 -17.97 -22.29 -3.88
CA ARG A 509 -18.91 -21.86 -4.93
C ARG A 509 -18.81 -22.70 -6.20
N LYS A 510 -17.62 -23.24 -6.47
CA LYS A 510 -17.30 -23.97 -7.71
C LYS A 510 -17.61 -23.14 -8.97
N SER A 511 -17.40 -21.83 -8.88
CA SER A 511 -17.57 -20.90 -10.01
C SER A 511 -16.40 -20.93 -10.98
N ILE A 512 -15.26 -21.50 -10.56
CA ILE A 512 -14.09 -21.80 -11.38
C ILE A 512 -13.63 -23.24 -11.12
N HIS A 513 -12.64 -23.71 -11.89
CA HIS A 513 -12.13 -25.07 -11.79
C HIS A 513 -11.59 -25.39 -10.38
N GLU A 514 -11.96 -26.56 -9.82
CA GLU A 514 -11.51 -26.99 -8.49
C GLU A 514 -9.98 -27.17 -8.41
N GLN A 515 -9.34 -27.48 -9.54
CA GLN A 515 -7.88 -27.67 -9.64
C GLN A 515 -7.22 -26.50 -10.39
N VAL A 516 -7.73 -25.27 -10.21
CA VAL A 516 -7.07 -24.08 -10.74
C VAL A 516 -5.60 -24.06 -10.29
N VAL A 517 -4.68 -23.86 -11.24
CA VAL A 517 -3.25 -23.88 -10.95
C VAL A 517 -2.85 -22.56 -10.29
N LEU A 518 -2.19 -22.64 -9.13
CA LEU A 518 -1.77 -21.47 -8.36
C LEU A 518 -0.26 -21.28 -8.44
N ARG A 519 0.17 -20.04 -8.68
CA ARG A 519 1.58 -19.66 -8.65
C ARG A 519 1.73 -18.39 -7.85
N TYR A 520 2.39 -18.48 -6.71
CA TYR A 520 2.74 -17.30 -5.92
C TYR A 520 4.25 -17.17 -5.87
N ALA A 521 4.76 -15.95 -6.07
CA ALA A 521 6.15 -15.62 -5.84
C ALA A 521 6.30 -14.15 -5.48
N TYR A 522 7.15 -13.85 -4.52
CA TYR A 522 7.43 -12.47 -4.13
C TYR A 522 8.91 -12.18 -4.24
N TYR A 523 9.26 -10.97 -4.64
CA TYR A 523 10.65 -10.50 -4.59
C TYR A 523 10.86 -9.63 -3.35
N ALA A 524 12.02 -9.79 -2.71
CA ALA A 524 12.38 -9.05 -1.52
C ALA A 524 12.66 -7.58 -1.86
N SER A 525 11.76 -6.67 -1.48
CA SER A 525 12.01 -5.23 -1.61
C SER A 525 12.98 -4.70 -0.55
N ASP A 526 13.01 -5.37 0.60
CA ASP A 526 13.72 -4.97 1.80
C ASP A 526 13.76 -6.15 2.80
N ASN A 527 14.62 -6.03 3.81
CA ASN A 527 14.66 -6.93 4.95
C ASN A 527 14.33 -6.13 6.23
N PRO A 528 13.09 -6.19 6.74
CA PRO A 528 12.65 -5.33 7.83
C PRO A 528 13.26 -5.71 9.19
N LEU A 529 14.01 -6.81 9.29
CA LEU A 529 14.82 -7.14 10.47
C LEU A 529 16.17 -6.40 10.49
N ILE A 530 16.65 -5.89 9.35
CA ILE A 530 17.89 -5.14 9.22
C ILE A 530 17.59 -3.64 9.32
N SER A 531 18.17 -2.98 10.33
CA SER A 531 18.01 -1.54 10.55
C SER A 531 18.41 -0.73 9.30
N GLY A 532 17.54 0.19 8.86
CA GLY A 532 17.77 1.02 7.66
C GLY A 532 17.25 0.44 6.35
N GLN A 533 16.80 -0.83 6.34
CA GLN A 533 16.14 -1.49 5.20
C GLN A 533 14.68 -1.77 5.53
N THR A 534 13.88 -0.74 5.79
CA THR A 534 12.45 -0.91 6.10
C THR A 534 11.59 -0.87 4.83
N LEU A 535 10.43 -1.55 4.84
CA LEU A 535 9.36 -1.55 3.80
C LEU A 535 9.00 -0.17 3.22
N ALA A 536 9.35 0.89 3.95
CA ALA A 536 9.12 2.29 3.64
C ALA A 536 10.11 2.91 2.64
N SER A 537 11.35 2.39 2.55
CA SER A 537 12.47 3.04 1.87
C SER A 537 12.76 2.52 0.45
N GLY A 538 12.11 1.45 0.00
CA GLY A 538 12.21 0.97 -1.38
C GLY A 538 11.37 1.81 -2.36
N SER A 539 11.93 2.13 -3.53
CA SER A 539 11.17 2.68 -4.66
C SER A 539 10.12 1.67 -5.13
N LEU A 540 8.97 2.18 -5.60
CA LEU A 540 8.00 1.40 -6.37
C LEU A 540 8.48 1.38 -7.83
N GLY A 541 8.99 0.24 -8.29
CA GLY A 541 9.50 0.07 -9.66
C GLY A 541 11.00 0.02 -9.71
#